data_AF-A0A7C4SKW5-F1
#
_entry.id   AF-A0A7C4SKW5-F1
#
_cell.length_a   1.000
_cell.length_b   1.000
_cell.length_c   1.000
_cell.angle_alpha   90.00
_cell.angle_beta   90.00
_cell.angle_gamma   90.00
#
_symmetry.space_group_name_H-M   'P 1'
#
loop_
_entity.id
_entity.type
_entity.pdbx_description
1 polymer ?
#
loop_
_entity_poly.entity_id
_entity_poly.type
_entity_poly.pdbx_seq_one_letter_code
_entity_poly.pdbx_strand_id
1 'polypeptide(L)'
;MSGEDYIDVKLALKDFLRDNGLTLDDILSAMDDDKEGAIEALRKRTLLSKHELEQLEREATSRQLNTLLFVIQLFYLANPSGLYKNRLIYPCRDDAVRDGKVTAESVKQILKILGIRINWS
;
A
#
# COMPACT_ATOMS: atom_id res chain seq x y z
N MET A 1 -2.48 18.10 17.79
CA MET A 1 -2.15 17.97 16.36
C MET A 1 -3.43 18.17 15.58
N SER A 2 -3.41 19.08 14.61
CA SER A 2 -4.61 19.43 13.85
C SER A 2 -4.80 18.44 12.71
N GLY A 3 -6.02 18.29 12.17
CA GLY A 3 -6.27 17.41 11.02
C GLY A 3 -5.50 17.79 9.75
N GLU A 4 -4.85 18.95 9.71
CA GLU A 4 -4.02 19.43 8.60
C GLU A 4 -2.62 18.80 8.57
N ASP A 5 -2.16 18.20 9.68
CA ASP A 5 -0.82 17.61 9.79
C ASP A 5 -0.71 16.25 9.07
N TYR A 6 -1.84 15.62 8.75
CA TYR A 6 -1.90 14.26 8.20
C TYR A 6 -2.65 14.18 6.86
N ILE A 7 -2.29 13.18 6.07
CA ILE A 7 -3.03 12.76 4.88
C ILE A 7 -3.12 11.24 4.87
N ASP A 8 -4.31 10.69 4.69
CA ASP A 8 -4.44 9.24 4.49
C ASP A 8 -3.84 8.83 3.13
N VAL A 9 -3.29 7.62 3.07
CA VAL A 9 -2.58 7.15 1.88
C VAL A 9 -3.46 7.10 0.63
N LYS A 10 -4.79 6.99 0.75
CA LYS A 10 -5.70 7.00 -0.40
C LYS A 10 -5.82 8.39 -1.01
N LEU A 11 -5.92 9.42 -0.20
CA LEU A 11 -5.89 10.81 -0.67
C LEU A 11 -4.53 11.17 -1.24
N ALA A 12 -3.43 10.73 -0.61
CA ALA A 12 -2.08 10.95 -1.12
C ALA A 12 -1.88 10.28 -2.50
N LEU A 13 -2.36 9.04 -2.67
CA LEU A 13 -2.34 8.34 -3.95
C LEU A 13 -3.12 9.09 -5.03
N LYS A 14 -4.34 9.53 -4.73
CA LYS A 14 -5.18 10.27 -5.68
C LYS A 14 -4.52 11.58 -6.13
N ASP A 15 -3.94 12.31 -5.18
CA ASP A 15 -3.25 13.57 -5.44
C ASP A 15 -1.98 13.34 -6.27
N PHE A 16 -1.18 12.33 -5.93
CA PHE A 16 0.02 11.93 -6.68
C PHE A 16 -0.30 11.59 -8.13
N LEU A 17 -1.32 10.77 -8.37
CA LEU A 17 -1.73 10.39 -9.73
C LEU A 17 -2.15 11.62 -10.54
N ARG A 18 -2.98 12.49 -9.96
CA ARG A 18 -3.45 13.73 -10.60
C ARG A 18 -2.28 14.65 -10.97
N ASP A 19 -1.34 14.88 -10.06
CA ASP A 19 -0.20 15.77 -10.29
C ASP A 19 0.70 15.30 -11.44
N ASN A 20 0.74 13.98 -11.66
CA ASN A 20 1.52 13.37 -12.74
C ASN A 20 0.71 13.17 -14.03
N GLY A 21 -0.56 13.59 -14.07
CA GLY A 21 -1.43 13.36 -15.22
C GLY A 21 -1.70 11.88 -15.49
N LEU A 22 -1.62 11.04 -14.45
CA LEU A 22 -1.79 9.59 -14.53
C LEU A 22 -3.11 9.16 -13.89
N THR A 23 -3.61 8.01 -14.34
CA THR A 23 -4.64 7.25 -13.65
C THR A 23 -4.02 6.06 -12.94
N LEU A 24 -4.77 5.46 -12.00
CA LEU A 24 -4.35 4.19 -11.41
C LEU A 24 -4.27 3.11 -12.51
N ASP A 25 -5.16 3.17 -13.50
CA ASP A 25 -5.21 2.22 -14.60
C ASP A 25 -3.94 2.23 -15.45
N ASP A 26 -3.38 3.42 -15.71
CA ASP A 26 -2.11 3.56 -16.43
C ASP A 26 -0.98 2.85 -15.69
N ILE A 27 -0.88 3.04 -14.38
CA ILE A 27 0.12 2.36 -13.54
C ILE A 27 -0.08 0.85 -13.57
N LEU A 28 -1.31 0.39 -13.30
CA LEU A 28 -1.60 -1.03 -13.17
C LEU A 28 -1.49 -1.76 -14.52
N SER A 29 -1.73 -1.10 -15.65
CA SER A 29 -1.54 -1.68 -16.99
C SER A 29 -0.06 -1.93 -17.34
N ALA A 30 0.86 -1.20 -16.71
CA ALA A 30 2.30 -1.41 -16.85
C ALA A 30 2.84 -2.46 -15.87
N MET A 31 2.03 -2.93 -14.92
CA MET A 31 2.38 -4.01 -14.00
C MET A 31 1.95 -5.35 -14.58
N ASP A 32 2.64 -6.41 -14.18
CA ASP A 32 2.19 -7.78 -14.48
C ASP A 32 0.87 -8.04 -13.73
N ASP A 33 -0.18 -8.45 -14.45
CA ASP A 33 -1.50 -8.75 -13.87
C ASP A 33 -1.58 -10.16 -13.26
N ASP A 34 -0.42 -10.83 -13.15
CA ASP A 34 -0.29 -12.09 -12.43
C ASP A 34 -0.42 -11.93 -10.91
N LYS A 35 -1.32 -12.73 -10.36
CA LYS A 35 -1.64 -12.74 -8.93
C LYS A 35 -0.51 -13.34 -8.11
N GLU A 36 0.08 -14.43 -8.59
CA GLU A 36 1.17 -15.12 -7.89
C GLU A 36 2.40 -14.22 -7.78
N GLY A 37 2.76 -13.54 -8.88
CA GLY A 37 3.81 -12.52 -8.92
C GLY A 37 3.59 -11.37 -7.94
N ALA A 38 2.35 -10.88 -7.83
CA ALA A 38 2.02 -9.83 -6.86
C ALA A 38 2.17 -10.32 -5.40
N ILE A 39 1.74 -11.55 -5.08
CA ILE A 39 1.90 -12.16 -3.76
C ILE A 39 3.37 -12.38 -3.42
N GLU A 40 4.16 -12.87 -4.38
CA GLU A 40 5.61 -13.02 -4.24
C GLU A 40 6.28 -11.68 -3.89
N ALA A 41 5.89 -10.62 -4.60
CA ALA A 41 6.41 -9.29 -4.40
C ALA A 41 6.02 -8.72 -3.02
N LEU A 42 4.80 -8.97 -2.56
CA LEU A 42 4.32 -8.59 -1.22
C LEU A 42 5.05 -9.36 -0.12
N ARG A 43 5.29 -10.66 -0.27
CA ARG A 43 6.06 -11.46 0.69
C ARG A 43 7.47 -10.91 0.92
N LYS A 44 8.12 -10.40 -0.14
CA LYS A 44 9.46 -9.79 -0.05
C LYS A 44 9.46 -8.45 0.66
N ARG A 45 8.34 -7.72 0.66
CA ARG A 45 8.22 -6.31 1.10
C ARG A 45 7.42 -6.11 2.39
N THR A 46 6.77 -7.16 2.88
CA THR A 46 5.90 -7.10 4.05
C THR A 46 6.29 -8.14 5.09
N LEU A 47 5.82 -7.94 6.31
CA LEU A 47 5.91 -8.88 7.42
C LEU A 47 4.62 -9.71 7.59
N LEU A 48 3.84 -9.86 6.52
CA LEU A 48 2.70 -10.76 6.53
C LEU A 48 3.16 -12.21 6.72
N SER A 49 2.43 -12.95 7.55
CA SER A 49 2.58 -14.39 7.67
C SER A 49 2.15 -15.11 6.40
N LYS A 50 2.55 -16.38 6.27
CA LYS A 50 2.12 -17.23 5.15
C LYS A 50 0.59 -17.31 5.04
N HIS A 51 -0.09 -17.50 6.17
CA HIS A 51 -1.56 -17.56 6.24
C HIS A 51 -2.21 -16.26 5.75
N GLU A 52 -1.68 -15.11 6.17
CA GLU A 52 -2.20 -13.80 5.74
C GLU A 52 -1.97 -13.54 4.24
N LEU A 53 -0.86 -14.03 3.68
CA LEU A 53 -0.61 -13.96 2.24
C LEU A 53 -1.59 -14.86 1.46
N GLU A 54 -1.85 -16.09 1.94
CA GLU A 54 -2.85 -17.00 1.35
C GLU A 54 -4.27 -16.40 1.41
N GLN A 55 -4.61 -15.69 2.49
CA GLN A 55 -5.88 -14.95 2.58
C GLN A 55 -5.97 -13.83 1.56
N LEU A 56 -4.93 -13.01 1.43
CA LEU A 56 -4.85 -11.98 0.39
C LEU A 56 -4.99 -12.57 -1.01
N GLU A 57 -4.28 -13.65 -1.27
CA GLU A 57 -4.33 -14.35 -2.55
C GLU A 57 -5.72 -14.92 -2.84
N ARG A 58 -6.47 -15.36 -1.83
CA ARG A 58 -7.83 -15.87 -2.06
C ARG A 58 -8.86 -14.75 -2.27
N GLU A 59 -8.73 -13.64 -1.53
CA GLU A 59 -9.80 -12.64 -1.43
C GLU A 59 -9.59 -11.38 -2.27
N ALA A 60 -8.35 -10.97 -2.50
CA ALA A 60 -8.05 -9.78 -3.31
C ALA A 60 -8.02 -10.12 -4.81
N THR A 61 -8.31 -9.16 -5.68
CA THR A 61 -8.02 -9.28 -7.12
C THR A 61 -6.56 -8.94 -7.42
N SER A 62 -6.02 -9.38 -8.55
CA SER A 62 -4.67 -8.96 -9.01
C SER A 62 -4.52 -7.44 -8.99
N ARG A 63 -5.56 -6.72 -9.48
CA ARG A 63 -5.64 -5.26 -9.44
C ARG A 63 -5.50 -4.68 -8.03
N GLN A 64 -6.15 -5.27 -7.03
CA GLN A 64 -6.08 -4.83 -5.63
C GLN A 64 -4.70 -5.13 -5.02
N LEU A 65 -4.11 -6.29 -5.32
CA LEU A 65 -2.77 -6.64 -4.87
C LEU A 65 -1.71 -5.72 -5.47
N ASN A 66 -1.81 -5.43 -6.77
CA ASN A 66 -0.92 -4.49 -7.46
C ASN A 66 -1.09 -3.05 -6.95
N THR A 67 -2.32 -2.63 -6.63
CA THR A 67 -2.57 -1.33 -5.98
C THR A 67 -1.87 -1.27 -4.61
N LEU A 68 -2.01 -2.31 -3.79
CA LEU A 68 -1.34 -2.40 -2.49
C LEU A 68 0.18 -2.34 -2.65
N LEU A 69 0.73 -3.13 -3.57
CA LEU A 69 2.16 -3.20 -3.84
C LEU A 69 2.71 -1.83 -4.28
N PHE A 70 2.01 -1.15 -5.19
CA PHE A 70 2.38 0.19 -5.65
C PHE A 70 2.40 1.19 -4.50
N VAL A 71 1.34 1.21 -3.67
CA VAL A 71 1.24 2.09 -2.50
C VAL A 71 2.36 1.84 -1.50
N ILE A 72 2.64 0.58 -1.16
CA ILE A 72 3.73 0.19 -0.27
C ILE A 72 5.07 0.67 -0.82
N GLN A 73 5.32 0.41 -2.10
CA GLN A 73 6.58 0.77 -2.73
C GLN A 73 6.79 2.28 -2.75
N LEU A 74 5.78 3.05 -3.15
CA LEU A 74 5.86 4.50 -3.32
C LEU A 74 5.93 5.25 -1.99
N PHE A 75 5.01 4.98 -1.07
CA PHE A 75 4.81 5.82 0.11
C PHE A 75 5.56 5.35 1.37
N TYR A 76 5.95 4.08 1.43
CA TYR A 76 6.54 3.50 2.64
C TYR A 76 7.99 3.07 2.46
N LEU A 77 8.30 2.42 1.33
CA LEU A 77 9.63 1.89 1.08
C LEU A 77 10.53 2.90 0.37
N ALA A 78 10.06 3.54 -0.71
CA ALA A 78 10.82 4.53 -1.47
C ALA A 78 10.81 5.94 -0.87
N ASN A 79 9.96 6.19 0.14
CA ASN A 79 9.86 7.48 0.81
C ASN A 79 10.30 7.36 2.28
N PRO A 80 11.59 7.56 2.61
CA PRO A 80 12.09 7.52 3.98
C PRO A 80 11.47 8.58 4.91
N SER A 81 11.02 9.71 4.36
CA SER A 81 10.48 10.81 5.17
C SER A 81 9.09 10.52 5.75
N GLY A 82 8.32 9.64 5.10
CA GLY A 82 6.90 9.43 5.43
C GLY A 82 6.00 10.63 5.16
N LEU A 83 6.52 11.68 4.51
CA LEU A 83 5.78 12.91 4.20
C LEU A 83 5.27 12.89 2.75
N TYR A 84 4.11 13.50 2.54
CA TYR A 84 3.59 13.87 1.23
C TYR A 84 3.08 15.31 1.27
N LYS A 85 3.69 16.21 0.48
CA LYS A 85 3.41 17.65 0.48
C LYS A 85 3.39 18.25 1.90
N ASN A 86 4.45 17.99 2.66
CA ASN A 86 4.65 18.44 4.05
C ASN A 86 3.63 17.91 5.08
N ARG A 87 2.82 16.89 4.73
CA ARG A 87 1.90 16.20 5.65
C ARG A 87 2.36 14.78 5.91
N LEU A 88 2.20 14.30 7.13
CA LEU A 88 2.48 12.91 7.49
C LEU A 88 1.47 11.99 6.81
N ILE A 89 1.97 10.99 6.09
CA ILE A 89 1.12 9.95 5.52
C ILE A 89 0.63 9.06 6.65
N TYR A 90 -0.67 8.76 6.68
CA TYR A 90 -1.25 7.79 7.59
C TYR A 90 -1.56 6.46 6.86
N PRO A 91 -1.16 5.28 7.41
CA PRO A 91 -0.35 5.09 8.62
C PRO A 91 1.03 5.73 8.54
N CYS A 92 1.56 6.19 9.69
CA CYS A 92 2.88 6.82 9.78
C CYS A 92 3.96 5.83 9.39
N ARG A 93 4.96 6.30 8.64
CA ARG A 93 6.05 5.44 8.16
C ARG A 93 6.83 4.77 9.30
N ASP A 94 7.09 5.51 10.37
CA ASP A 94 7.87 5.01 11.52
C ASP A 94 7.19 3.84 12.23
N ASP A 95 5.86 3.80 12.23
CA ASP A 95 5.07 2.67 12.74
C ASP A 95 4.88 1.58 11.68
N ALA A 96 4.82 1.99 10.41
CA ALA A 96 4.49 1.12 9.30
C ALA A 96 5.65 0.27 8.81
N VAL A 97 6.90 0.71 8.96
CA VAL A 97 8.07 0.03 8.40
C VAL A 97 9.01 -0.46 9.50
N ARG A 98 9.31 -1.75 9.50
CA ARG A 98 10.29 -2.40 10.37
C ARG A 98 11.27 -3.19 9.51
N ASP A 99 12.57 -2.99 9.73
CA ASP A 99 13.65 -3.68 9.00
C ASP A 99 13.50 -3.65 7.47
N GLY A 100 13.05 -2.50 6.94
CA GLY A 100 12.84 -2.31 5.49
C GLY A 100 11.61 -3.01 4.92
N LYS A 101 10.70 -3.53 5.76
CA LYS A 101 9.45 -4.17 5.36
C LYS A 101 8.25 -3.53 6.05
N VAL A 102 7.10 -3.52 5.38
CA VAL A 102 5.85 -3.02 5.98
C VAL A 102 5.28 -4.04 6.96
N THR A 103 4.89 -3.60 8.16
CA THR A 103 4.31 -4.45 9.20
C THR A 103 2.94 -5.01 8.78
N ALA A 104 2.58 -6.20 9.28
CA ALA A 104 1.30 -6.82 8.95
C ALA A 104 0.11 -5.93 9.36
N GLU A 105 0.19 -5.30 10.53
CA GLU A 105 -0.80 -4.36 11.05
C GLU A 105 -1.00 -3.18 10.08
N SER A 106 0.08 -2.65 9.54
CA SER A 106 0.01 -1.50 8.63
C SER A 106 -0.50 -1.89 7.26
N VAL A 107 -0.17 -3.08 6.75
CA VAL A 107 -0.80 -3.61 5.53
C VAL A 107 -2.32 -3.67 5.68
N LYS A 108 -2.82 -4.19 6.82
CA LYS A 108 -4.26 -4.26 7.12
C LYS A 108 -4.91 -2.87 7.16
N GLN A 109 -4.23 -1.89 7.76
CA GLN A 109 -4.69 -0.49 7.79
C GLN A 109 -4.73 0.13 6.39
N ILE A 110 -3.67 -0.04 5.59
CA ILE A 110 -3.57 0.46 4.23
C ILE A 110 -4.71 -0.11 3.37
N LEU A 111 -4.94 -1.43 3.42
CA LEU A 111 -6.04 -2.08 2.69
C LEU A 111 -7.40 -1.48 3.07
N LYS A 112 -7.65 -1.30 4.37
CA LYS A 112 -8.87 -0.67 4.87
C LYS A 112 -9.04 0.76 4.34
N ILE A 113 -7.98 1.56 4.34
CA ILE A 113 -8.00 2.96 3.83
C ILE A 113 -8.26 2.98 2.32
N LEU A 114 -7.63 2.08 1.56
CA LEU A 114 -7.86 1.93 0.12
C LEU A 114 -9.31 1.49 -0.18
N GLY A 115 -9.98 0.85 0.79
CA GLY A 115 -11.33 0.31 0.66
C GLY A 115 -11.36 -1.15 0.21
N ILE A 116 -10.24 -1.86 0.35
CA ILE A 116 -10.08 -3.28 0.04
C ILE A 116 -10.38 -4.06 1.33
N ARG A 117 -11.39 -4.93 1.29
CA ARG A 117 -11.83 -5.71 2.44
C ARG A 117 -11.27 -7.13 2.33
N ILE A 118 -10.55 -7.54 3.36
CA ILE A 118 -10.00 -8.89 3.52
C ILE A 118 -10.45 -9.41 4.88
N ASN A 119 -10.88 -10.66 4.94
CA ASN A 119 -11.24 -11.35 6.17
C ASN A 119 -10.02 -12.07 6.74
N TRP A 120 -9.45 -11.50 7.81
CA TRP A 120 -8.22 -11.98 8.44
C TRP A 120 -8.44 -13.13 9.45
N SER A 121 -9.48 -13.93 9.26
CA SER A 121 -9.93 -14.95 10.22
C SER A 121 -8.91 -16.04 10.52
#